data_AF-A0A286B0K6-F1
#
_entry.id   AF-A0A286B0K6-F1
#
_cell.length_a   1.000
_cell.length_b   1.000
_cell.length_c   1.000
_cell.angle_alpha   90.00
_cell.angle_beta   90.00
_cell.angle_gamma   90.00
#
_symmetry.space_group_name_H-M   'P 1'
#
loop_
_entity.id
_entity.type
_entity.pdbx_description
1 polymer ?
#
loop_
_entity_poly.entity_id
_entity_poly.type
_entity_poly.pdbx_seq_one_letter_code
_entity_poly.pdbx_strand_id
1 'polypeptide(L)'
;MAEITPQSTRDAWASTFASEWMILAEGCGSYEDLYRQGLALHRVVGDQPAEKVAATHFKNCPEPEQLVRDPLGTFTTLAMYADIIMRGDKLDAKLQDFAFEVVDLCASTADEFGHPQKGNAGDRIRALYGRLPRRP
;
A
#
# COMPACT_ATOMS: atom_id res chain seq x y z
N MET A 1 9.75 7.38 -34.43
CA MET A 1 10.69 7.11 -33.32
C MET A 1 10.11 7.80 -32.10
N ALA A 2 9.70 7.04 -31.07
CA ALA A 2 9.01 7.61 -29.91
C ALA A 2 9.99 8.46 -29.09
N GLU A 3 9.67 9.73 -28.90
CA GLU A 3 10.39 10.63 -28.00
C GLU A 3 10.22 10.12 -26.57
N ILE A 4 11.31 9.57 -26.01
CA ILE A 4 11.41 9.27 -24.59
C ILE A 4 11.46 10.63 -23.91
N THR A 5 10.29 11.11 -23.49
CA THR A 5 10.20 12.33 -22.66
C THR A 5 10.99 12.06 -21.39
N PRO A 6 12.00 12.88 -21.04
CA PRO A 6 12.75 12.65 -19.81
C PRO A 6 11.76 12.74 -18.65
N GLN A 7 11.57 11.62 -17.95
CA GLN A 7 10.81 11.54 -16.71
C GLN A 7 11.21 12.74 -15.86
N SER A 8 10.26 13.62 -15.49
CA SER A 8 10.63 14.86 -14.80
C SER A 8 11.42 14.50 -13.55
N THR A 9 12.45 15.29 -13.19
CA THR A 9 13.31 15.03 -12.01
C THR A 9 12.48 14.73 -10.75
N ARG A 10 11.29 15.35 -10.67
CA ARG A 10 10.28 15.12 -9.64
C ARG A 10 9.64 13.73 -9.67
N ASP A 11 9.26 13.23 -10.83
CA ASP A 11 8.62 11.92 -10.97
C ASP A 11 9.63 10.79 -10.72
N ALA A 12 10.86 10.96 -11.19
CA ALA A 12 11.95 10.04 -10.89
C ALA A 12 12.23 9.99 -9.38
N TRP A 13 12.33 11.16 -8.74
CA TRP A 13 12.53 11.26 -7.30
C TRP A 13 11.37 10.64 -6.50
N ALA A 14 10.12 10.89 -6.88
CA ALA A 14 8.96 10.32 -6.21
C ALA A 14 8.87 8.79 -6.36
N SER A 15 9.28 8.27 -7.52
CA SER A 15 9.39 6.82 -7.77
C SER A 15 10.46 6.16 -6.88
N THR A 16 11.62 6.82 -6.73
CA THR A 16 12.69 6.34 -5.84
C THR A 16 12.22 6.38 -4.39
N PHE A 17 11.61 7.49 -3.95
CA PHE A 17 11.04 7.61 -2.59
C PHE A 17 10.07 6.47 -2.29
N ALA A 18 9.13 6.19 -3.20
CA ALA A 18 8.13 5.14 -3.01
C ALA A 18 8.76 3.74 -2.97
N SER A 19 9.74 3.47 -3.83
CA SER A 19 10.46 2.19 -3.87
C SER A 19 11.24 1.94 -2.58
N GLU A 20 11.99 2.93 -2.10
CA GLU A 20 12.78 2.83 -0.88
C GLU A 20 11.91 2.67 0.35
N TRP A 21 10.80 3.40 0.42
CA TRP A 21 9.84 3.24 1.50
C TRP A 21 9.23 1.84 1.49
N MET A 22 8.89 1.30 0.31
CA MET A 22 8.39 -0.07 0.16
C MET A 22 9.42 -1.12 0.60
N ILE A 23 10.71 -0.91 0.35
CA ILE A 23 11.77 -1.81 0.83
C ILE A 23 11.83 -1.81 2.37
N LEU A 24 11.78 -0.62 2.99
CA LEU A 24 11.77 -0.47 4.44
C LEU A 24 10.53 -1.11 5.10
N ALA A 25 9.39 -1.06 4.40
CA ALA A 25 8.14 -1.70 4.80
C ALA A 25 8.05 -3.18 4.39
N GLU A 26 9.12 -3.81 3.92
CA GLU A 26 9.15 -5.21 3.44
C GLU A 26 8.07 -5.53 2.37
N GLY A 27 7.72 -4.55 1.54
CA GLY A 27 6.70 -4.67 0.49
C GLY A 27 5.26 -4.52 1.01
N CYS A 28 5.08 -4.34 2.31
CA CYS A 28 3.79 -4.10 2.89
C CYS A 28 3.44 -2.62 2.71
N GLY A 29 3.05 -2.13 1.54
CA GLY A 29 2.64 -0.73 1.39
C GLY A 29 1.99 -0.47 0.05
N SER A 30 1.32 0.68 -0.08
CA SER A 30 0.74 1.11 -1.35
C SER A 30 1.77 1.96 -2.11
N TYR A 31 2.44 1.36 -3.10
CA TYR A 31 3.39 2.09 -3.95
C TYR A 31 2.75 3.35 -4.57
N GLU A 32 1.49 3.26 -5.01
CA GLU A 32 0.79 4.40 -5.61
C GLU A 32 0.54 5.53 -4.61
N ASP A 33 0.11 5.21 -3.38
CA ASP A 33 -0.10 6.23 -2.36
C ASP A 33 1.24 6.84 -1.91
N LEU A 34 2.29 6.03 -1.78
CA LEU A 34 3.65 6.50 -1.48
C LEU A 34 4.23 7.37 -2.60
N TYR A 35 3.97 7.01 -3.86
CA TYR A 35 4.36 7.82 -5.01
C TYR A 35 3.65 9.16 -5.00
N ARG A 36 2.34 9.20 -4.72
CA ARG A 36 1.56 10.45 -4.57
C ARG A 36 2.08 11.29 -3.40
N GLN A 37 2.45 10.68 -2.28
CA GLN A 37 3.10 11.36 -1.16
C GLN A 37 4.47 11.92 -1.56
N GLY A 38 5.29 11.15 -2.28
CA GLY A 38 6.57 11.58 -2.83
C GLY A 38 6.42 12.80 -3.75
N LEU A 39 5.42 12.80 -4.64
CA LEU A 39 5.11 13.95 -5.49
C LEU A 39 4.76 15.21 -4.68
N ALA A 40 4.08 15.07 -3.55
CA ALA A 40 3.75 16.18 -2.66
C ALA A 40 4.99 16.67 -1.89
N LEU A 41 5.78 15.74 -1.36
CA LEU A 41 6.99 16.00 -0.57
C LEU A 41 8.10 16.65 -1.39
N HIS A 42 8.24 16.32 -2.66
CA HIS A 42 9.29 16.88 -3.54
C HIS A 42 9.29 18.42 -3.56
N ARG A 43 8.15 19.08 -3.33
CA ARG A 43 8.08 20.56 -3.27
C ARG A 43 8.80 21.15 -2.07
N VAL A 44 8.99 20.36 -1.01
CA VAL A 44 9.54 20.80 0.29
C VAL A 44 10.93 20.21 0.52
N VAL A 45 11.18 18.98 0.07
CA VAL A 45 12.41 18.22 0.37
C VAL A 45 13.03 17.57 -0.87
N GLY A 46 12.64 17.98 -2.09
CA GLY A 46 13.15 17.41 -3.35
C GLY A 46 14.62 17.71 -3.63
N ASP A 47 15.25 18.58 -2.85
CA ASP A 47 16.69 18.85 -2.84
C ASP A 47 17.49 17.77 -2.09
N GLN A 48 16.83 16.95 -1.27
CA GLN A 48 17.45 15.86 -0.53
C GLN A 48 17.35 14.52 -1.29
N PRO A 49 18.27 13.57 -1.04
CA PRO A 49 18.16 12.22 -1.59
C PRO A 49 16.83 11.56 -1.19
N ALA A 50 16.14 10.98 -2.17
CA ALA A 50 14.82 10.37 -1.98
C ALA A 50 14.86 9.22 -0.96
N GLU A 51 15.96 8.46 -0.92
CA GLU A 51 16.23 7.36 0.01
C GLU A 51 16.25 7.86 1.46
N LYS A 52 16.93 9.00 1.68
CA LYS A 52 17.04 9.61 3.01
C LYS A 52 15.70 10.14 3.49
N VAL A 53 14.94 10.74 2.59
CA VAL A 53 13.58 11.23 2.88
C VAL A 53 12.65 10.05 3.15
N ALA A 54 12.71 8.97 2.38
CA ALA A 54 11.94 7.74 2.62
C ALA A 54 12.22 7.16 4.01
N ALA A 55 13.49 7.03 4.40
CA ALA A 55 13.86 6.54 5.73
C ALA A 55 13.38 7.46 6.87
N THR A 56 13.45 8.78 6.68
CA THR A 56 12.97 9.76 7.67
C THR A 56 11.45 9.74 7.76
N HIS A 57 10.77 9.68 6.61
CA HIS A 57 9.32 9.57 6.50
C HIS A 57 8.82 8.29 7.16
N PHE A 58 9.45 7.15 6.89
CA PHE A 58 9.15 5.86 7.51
C PHE A 58 9.28 5.92 9.04
N LYS A 59 10.35 6.51 9.57
CA LYS A 59 10.58 6.66 11.02
C LYS A 59 9.60 7.61 11.72
N ASN A 60 9.12 8.63 11.01
CA ASN A 60 8.26 9.68 11.57
C ASN A 60 6.76 9.43 11.31
N CYS A 61 6.40 8.36 10.60
CA CYS A 61 5.00 8.00 10.44
C CYS A 61 4.42 7.55 11.80
N PRO A 62 3.22 8.03 12.16
CA PRO A 62 2.70 7.93 13.52
C PRO A 62 2.63 6.49 14.03
N GLU A 63 2.41 5.50 13.15
CA GLU A 63 2.82 4.11 13.35
C GLU A 63 3.18 3.49 11.97
N PRO A 64 4.41 2.98 11.77
CA PRO A 64 4.81 2.32 10.52
C PRO A 64 3.83 1.21 10.11
N GLU A 65 3.29 0.50 11.10
CA GLU A 65 2.32 -0.59 11.00
C GLU A 65 0.99 -0.19 10.33
N GLN A 66 0.59 1.09 10.40
CA GLN A 66 -0.68 1.58 9.82
C GLN A 66 -0.56 1.95 8.33
N LEU A 67 0.68 2.17 7.85
CA LEU A 67 0.98 2.35 6.42
C LEU A 67 1.52 1.05 5.80
N VAL A 68 1.87 0.10 6.67
CA VAL A 68 2.27 -1.24 6.29
C VAL A 68 1.01 -2.02 5.87
N ARG A 69 0.99 -2.57 4.66
CA ARG A 69 -0.08 -3.47 4.16
C ARG A 69 -0.14 -4.72 5.06
N ASP A 70 -0.94 -4.66 6.11
CA ASP A 70 -1.21 -5.79 7.01
C ASP A 70 -2.70 -6.20 6.97
N PRO A 71 -3.15 -6.85 5.87
CA PRO A 71 -4.52 -7.35 5.78
C PRO A 71 -4.81 -8.37 6.88
N LEU A 72 -3.84 -9.20 7.25
CA LEU A 72 -4.05 -10.24 8.27
C LEU A 72 -4.24 -9.65 9.66
N GLY A 73 -3.45 -8.66 10.06
CA GLY A 73 -3.67 -7.93 11.32
C GLY A 73 -4.97 -7.15 11.30
N THR A 74 -5.34 -6.56 10.16
CA THR A 74 -6.66 -5.91 9.99
C THR A 74 -7.80 -6.91 10.17
N PHE A 75 -7.75 -8.07 9.51
CA PHE A 75 -8.76 -9.11 9.64
C PHE A 75 -8.83 -9.68 11.05
N THR A 76 -7.68 -9.85 11.71
CA THR A 76 -7.59 -10.30 13.11
C THR A 76 -8.28 -9.30 14.03
N THR A 77 -8.02 -8.00 13.84
CA THR A 77 -8.67 -6.92 14.61
C THR A 77 -10.18 -6.89 14.38
N LEU A 78 -10.63 -7.04 13.13
CA LEU A 78 -12.05 -7.11 12.81
C LEU A 78 -12.73 -8.35 13.41
N ALA A 79 -12.06 -9.50 13.38
CA ALA A 79 -12.55 -10.73 13.99
C ALA A 79 -12.65 -10.60 15.52
N MET A 80 -11.71 -9.88 16.15
CA MET A 80 -11.80 -9.54 17.56
C MET A 80 -13.00 -8.63 17.86
N TYR A 81 -13.21 -7.57 17.06
CA TYR A 81 -14.35 -6.67 17.24
C TYR A 81 -15.71 -7.32 16.96
N ALA A 82 -15.73 -8.38 16.16
CA ALA A 82 -16.91 -9.19 15.90
C ALA A 82 -17.10 -10.35 16.90
N ASP A 83 -16.29 -10.41 17.97
CA ASP A 83 -16.29 -11.46 18.99
C ASP A 83 -16.11 -12.89 18.41
N ILE A 84 -15.46 -13.02 17.26
CA ILE A 84 -15.14 -14.31 16.62
C ILE A 84 -13.90 -14.94 17.28
N ILE A 85 -12.94 -14.12 17.69
CA ILE A 85 -11.70 -14.52 18.35
C ILE A 85 -11.40 -13.61 19.55
N MET A 86 -10.60 -14.08 20.51
CA MET A 86 -10.16 -13.27 21.65
C MET A 86 -8.87 -12.50 21.35
N ARG A 87 -8.55 -11.51 22.19
CA ARG A 87 -7.27 -10.79 22.10
C ARG A 87 -6.11 -11.76 22.31
N GLY A 88 -5.22 -11.82 21.32
CA GLY A 88 -4.04 -12.69 21.34
C GLY A 88 -4.25 -14.03 20.61
N ASP A 89 -5.48 -14.34 20.20
CA ASP A 89 -5.75 -15.49 19.34
C ASP A 89 -5.27 -15.21 17.91
N LYS A 90 -4.88 -16.28 17.22
CA LYS A 90 -4.57 -16.23 15.79
C LYS A 90 -5.83 -16.47 14.98
N LEU A 91 -5.98 -15.74 13.88
CA LEU A 91 -7.05 -15.99 12.92
C LEU A 91 -6.85 -17.35 12.25
N ASP A 92 -7.88 -18.21 12.27
CA ASP A 92 -7.83 -19.52 11.61
C ASP A 92 -7.62 -19.39 10.09
N ALA A 93 -6.94 -20.36 9.48
CA ALA A 93 -6.61 -20.32 8.05
C ALA A 93 -7.86 -20.24 7.15
N LYS A 94 -8.97 -20.91 7.51
CA LYS A 94 -10.21 -20.83 6.73
C LYS A 94 -10.88 -19.47 6.84
N LEU A 95 -10.78 -18.84 8.01
CA LEU A 95 -11.29 -17.47 8.21
C LEU A 95 -10.43 -16.45 7.45
N GLN A 96 -9.11 -16.63 7.41
CA GLN A 96 -8.23 -15.82 6.56
C GLN A 96 -8.61 -15.96 5.08
N ASP A 97 -8.78 -17.19 4.59
CA ASP A 97 -9.19 -17.43 3.20
C ASP A 97 -10.54 -16.78 2.90
N PHE A 98 -11.54 -16.95 3.77
CA PHE A 98 -12.83 -16.30 3.63
C PHE A 98 -12.71 -14.77 3.58
N ALA A 99 -11.91 -14.16 4.46
CA ALA A 99 -11.70 -12.71 4.46
C ALA A 99 -11.08 -12.21 3.14
N PHE A 100 -10.13 -12.96 2.56
CA PHE A 100 -9.58 -12.62 1.25
C PHE A 100 -10.61 -12.77 0.11
N GLU A 101 -11.47 -13.79 0.14
CA GLU A 101 -12.55 -13.92 -0.85
C GLU A 101 -13.54 -12.75 -0.77
N VAL A 102 -13.85 -12.26 0.44
CA VAL A 102 -14.68 -11.06 0.63
C VAL A 102 -14.00 -9.82 0.04
N VAL A 103 -12.69 -9.66 0.26
CA VAL A 103 -11.92 -8.57 -0.36
C VAL A 103 -11.97 -8.64 -1.88
N ASP A 104 -11.79 -9.83 -2.46
CA ASP A 104 -11.83 -10.03 -3.90
C ASP A 104 -13.23 -9.75 -4.48
N LEU A 105 -14.29 -10.12 -3.77
CA LEU A 105 -15.67 -9.78 -4.13
C LEU A 105 -15.90 -8.26 -4.13
N CYS A 106 -15.47 -7.57 -3.07
CA CYS A 106 -15.55 -6.11 -2.97
C CYS A 106 -14.75 -5.42 -4.08
N ALA A 107 -13.53 -5.89 -4.35
CA ALA A 107 -12.70 -5.35 -5.41
C ALA A 107 -13.34 -5.54 -6.79
N SER A 108 -13.90 -6.71 -7.06
CA SER A 108 -14.56 -7.03 -8.33
C SER A 108 -15.81 -6.17 -8.56
N THR A 109 -16.58 -5.92 -7.49
CA THR A 109 -17.73 -4.99 -7.56
C THR A 109 -17.26 -3.56 -7.82
N ALA A 110 -16.12 -3.17 -7.24
CA ALA A 110 -15.54 -1.84 -7.39
C ALA A 110 -14.90 -1.62 -8.78
N ASP A 111 -14.63 -2.69 -9.55
CA ASP A 111 -14.02 -2.60 -10.87
C ASP A 111 -14.86 -1.82 -11.88
N GLU A 112 -16.19 -1.84 -11.72
CA GLU A 112 -17.14 -1.10 -12.56
C GLU A 112 -17.03 0.42 -12.38
N PHE A 113 -16.39 0.90 -11.31
CA PHE A 113 -16.31 2.32 -10.93
C PHE A 113 -14.97 2.99 -11.29
N GLY A 114 -14.28 2.50 -12.32
CA GLY A 114 -13.01 3.04 -12.77
C GLY A 114 -13.09 4.49 -13.30
N HIS A 115 -12.18 5.36 -12.87
CA HIS A 115 -12.03 6.71 -13.42
C HIS A 115 -10.78 6.77 -14.32
N PRO A 116 -10.87 7.28 -15.57
CA PRO A 116 -9.77 7.21 -16.56
C PRO A 116 -8.43 7.78 -16.09
N GLN A 117 -8.45 8.76 -15.18
CA GLN A 117 -7.25 9.43 -14.66
C GLN A 117 -6.84 9.04 -13.24
N LYS A 118 -7.71 8.36 -12.48
CA LYS A 118 -7.47 8.10 -11.04
C LYS A 118 -7.28 6.62 -10.71
N GLY A 119 -7.38 5.76 -11.74
CA GLY A 119 -7.36 4.32 -11.57
C GLY A 119 -8.72 3.77 -11.15
N ASN A 120 -8.71 2.51 -10.74
CA ASN A 120 -9.89 1.74 -10.37
C ASN A 120 -9.91 1.51 -8.84
N ALA A 121 -11.09 1.68 -8.24
CA ALA A 121 -11.29 1.42 -6.82
C ALA A 121 -11.03 -0.06 -6.45
N GLY A 122 -11.30 -1.00 -7.34
CA GLY A 122 -10.95 -2.41 -7.16
C GLY A 122 -9.45 -2.64 -7.06
N ASP A 123 -8.65 -1.98 -7.90
CA ASP A 123 -7.19 -2.04 -7.81
C ASP A 123 -6.68 -1.49 -6.48
N ARG A 124 -7.30 -0.42 -5.97
CA ARG A 124 -6.98 0.13 -4.66
C ARG A 124 -7.32 -0.84 -3.52
N ILE A 125 -8.46 -1.51 -3.58
CA ILE A 125 -8.85 -2.53 -2.59
C ILE A 125 -7.86 -3.69 -2.62
N ARG A 126 -7.51 -4.22 -3.79
CA ARG A 126 -6.52 -5.29 -3.94
C ARG A 126 -5.15 -4.86 -3.43
N ALA A 127 -4.72 -3.63 -3.72
CA ALA A 127 -3.46 -3.08 -3.24
C ALA A 127 -3.40 -3.04 -1.71
N LEU A 128 -4.50 -2.70 -1.03
CA LEU A 128 -4.52 -2.58 0.44
C LEU A 128 -4.79 -3.90 1.16
N TYR A 129 -5.72 -4.71 0.66
CA TYR A 129 -6.24 -5.86 1.41
C TYR A 129 -6.12 -7.21 0.71
N GLY A 130 -5.70 -7.25 -0.55
CA GLY A 130 -5.58 -8.49 -1.31
C GLY A 130 -4.50 -9.43 -0.76
N ARG A 131 -4.39 -10.62 -1.34
CA ARG A 131 -3.29 -11.54 -1.01
C ARG A 131 -1.95 -10.93 -1.45
N LEU A 132 -0.88 -11.18 -0.70
CA LEU A 132 0.48 -10.95 -1.18
C LEU A 132 0.84 -12.07 -2.16
N PRO A 133 1.51 -11.77 -3.30
CA PRO A 133 2.11 -12.82 -4.10
C PRO A 133 3.10 -13.58 -3.23
N ARG A 134 2.96 -14.92 -3.16
CA ARG A 134 3.94 -15.76 -2.47
C ARG A 134 5.28 -15.55 -3.18
N ARG A 135 6.33 -15.19 -2.42
CA ARG A 135 7.70 -15.16 -2.95
C ARG A 135 8.00 -16.54 -3.56
N PRO A 136 8.58 -16.62 -4.77
CA PRO A 136 9.11 -17.88 -5.29
C PRO A 136 10.27 -18.39 -4.41
#